data_AF-A0A218UHQ2-F1
#
_entry.id   AF-A0A218UHQ2-F1
#
_cell.length_a   1.000
_cell.length_b   1.000
_cell.length_c   1.000
_cell.angle_alpha   90.00
_cell.angle_beta   90.00
_cell.angle_gamma   90.00
#
_symmetry.space_group_name_H-M   'P 1'
#
loop_
_entity.id
_entity.type
_entity.pdbx_description
1 polymer ?
#
loop_
_entity_poly.entity_id
_entity_poly.type
_entity_poly.pdbx_seq_one_letter_code
_entity_poly.pdbx_strand_id
1 'polypeptide(L)'
;MPAAAACARAKATRGERAQREKDPEYWRRQAQETLRNALRLQRLNQNVAKNLILFLGDGMGVSTVTAARILKGQLHGQGEESLLEMDKFPFVALAKTYNTNAQVPDSAGTATAYLCGVKANEGTLGVSAGVTRDRCNTTKGQEVTSILRWAKEAGKAVGIVTTTRVTHATPSAAYAHSANRDWYSDGEMPPDALQGGCKDIARQLVENIPEIEVILGGGRKYMFPKNVSDVEYPHEEKQRGTRLDGRNLVQAWREAKPRGKVAEYVWHRQGLLALNLSRVDFLLGVLVPPKEVAISLEMLVHSLEMLVHPLEMLVCPQGCLFEPGDMMYELDRNNNTDPSLSEMVSVAIRMLQKNPRGFFLLVEGGRIDHGHHEGKAKQALHEAVELDRAIGLATRLTSTQDTLSVVTADHSHLTPTTRRSRPCRCGRRPTAARTWPCSPAGPWPTCCTASTSRTTSPTPWLTPPASAPTEATATPPPARPPPCSCPSSASSSSCSSAKVPLANH
;
A
#
# COMPACT_ATOMS: atom_id res chain seq x y z
N MET A 1 20.12 -18.22 -28.04
CA MET A 1 19.62 -19.61 -28.01
C MET A 1 18.66 -19.95 -26.85
N PRO A 2 18.82 -19.51 -25.57
CA PRO A 2 17.95 -19.98 -24.47
C PRO A 2 16.52 -19.40 -24.45
N ALA A 3 16.32 -18.14 -24.89
CA ALA A 3 15.00 -17.49 -24.86
C ALA A 3 13.99 -18.10 -25.85
N ALA A 4 14.43 -18.55 -27.02
CA ALA A 4 13.57 -19.17 -28.03
C ALA A 4 13.05 -20.55 -27.57
N ALA A 5 13.91 -21.35 -26.93
CA ALA A 5 13.54 -22.63 -26.33
C ALA A 5 12.56 -22.46 -25.15
N ALA A 6 12.77 -21.45 -24.29
CA ALA A 6 11.83 -21.11 -23.22
C ALA A 6 10.46 -20.68 -23.75
N CYS A 7 10.42 -19.86 -24.81
CA CYS A 7 9.19 -19.43 -25.47
C CYS A 7 8.43 -20.61 -26.12
N ALA A 8 9.14 -21.52 -26.78
CA ALA A 8 8.54 -22.74 -27.36
C ALA A 8 7.95 -23.66 -26.27
N ARG A 9 8.66 -23.83 -25.16
CA ARG A 9 8.20 -24.64 -24.02
C ARG A 9 6.96 -24.04 -23.34
N ALA A 10 6.93 -22.72 -23.14
CA ALA A 10 5.77 -22.00 -22.60
C ALA A 10 4.54 -22.10 -23.52
N LYS A 11 4.74 -22.07 -24.85
CA LYS A 11 3.65 -22.27 -25.82
C LYS A 11 3.10 -23.70 -25.78
N ALA A 12 3.96 -24.70 -25.67
CA ALA A 12 3.54 -26.10 -25.58
C ALA A 12 2.75 -26.38 -24.28
N THR A 13 3.23 -25.89 -23.13
CA THR A 13 2.53 -26.03 -21.84
C THR A 13 1.17 -25.32 -21.86
N ARG A 14 1.09 -24.13 -22.49
CA ARG A 14 -0.18 -23.40 -22.64
C ARG A 14 -1.18 -24.17 -23.52
N GLY A 15 -0.72 -24.81 -24.60
CA GLY A 15 -1.57 -25.61 -25.49
C GLY A 15 -2.14 -26.87 -24.83
N GLU A 16 -1.30 -27.61 -24.09
CA GLU A 16 -1.72 -28.80 -23.35
C GLU A 16 -2.72 -28.44 -22.23
N ARG A 17 -2.44 -27.35 -21.50
CA ARG A 17 -3.32 -26.84 -20.44
C ARG A 17 -4.67 -26.39 -20.98
N ALA A 18 -4.69 -25.62 -22.06
CA ALA A 18 -5.93 -25.17 -22.68
C ALA A 18 -6.82 -26.34 -23.13
N GLN A 19 -6.24 -27.52 -23.37
CA GLN A 19 -7.00 -28.73 -23.63
C GLN A 19 -7.56 -29.35 -22.35
N ARG A 20 -6.80 -29.37 -21.25
CA ARG A 20 -7.28 -29.84 -19.93
C ARG A 20 -8.42 -28.99 -19.38
N GLU A 21 -8.36 -27.66 -19.57
CA GLU A 21 -9.40 -26.72 -19.11
C GLU A 21 -10.76 -26.89 -19.80
N LYS A 22 -10.81 -27.57 -20.96
CA LYS A 22 -12.06 -27.91 -21.63
C LYS A 22 -12.81 -29.06 -20.95
N ASP A 23 -12.13 -29.89 -20.18
CA ASP A 23 -12.71 -31.02 -19.45
C ASP A 23 -13.33 -30.52 -18.12
N PRO A 24 -14.65 -30.66 -17.89
CA PRO A 24 -15.28 -30.27 -16.62
C PRO A 24 -14.68 -30.97 -15.39
N GLU A 25 -14.10 -32.17 -15.53
CA GLU A 25 -13.44 -32.86 -14.43
C GLU A 25 -12.17 -32.14 -13.96
N TYR A 26 -11.49 -31.39 -14.83
CA TYR A 26 -10.35 -30.55 -14.44
C TYR A 26 -10.74 -29.51 -13.38
N TRP A 27 -11.87 -28.84 -13.58
CA TRP A 27 -12.40 -27.85 -12.64
C TRP A 27 -12.95 -28.50 -11.37
N ARG A 28 -13.69 -29.61 -11.51
CA ARG A 28 -14.23 -30.35 -10.34
C ARG A 28 -13.12 -30.90 -9.45
N ARG A 29 -12.02 -31.42 -10.02
CA ARG A 29 -10.85 -31.88 -9.24
C ARG A 29 -10.23 -30.75 -8.42
N GLN A 30 -10.01 -29.59 -9.03
CA GLN A 30 -9.48 -28.41 -8.31
C GLN A 30 -10.40 -27.96 -7.19
N ALA A 31 -11.72 -27.87 -7.45
CA ALA A 31 -12.69 -27.49 -6.42
C ALA A 31 -12.69 -28.48 -5.24
N GLN A 32 -12.59 -29.78 -5.50
CA GLN A 32 -12.49 -30.81 -4.46
C GLN A 32 -11.19 -30.70 -3.66
N GLU A 33 -10.07 -30.36 -4.30
CA GLU A 33 -8.81 -30.11 -3.61
C GLU A 33 -8.88 -28.86 -2.72
N THR A 34 -9.44 -27.76 -3.23
CA THR A 34 -9.68 -26.54 -2.44
C THR A 34 -10.56 -26.84 -1.22
N LEU A 35 -11.65 -27.60 -1.38
CA LEU A 35 -12.52 -28.00 -0.27
C LEU A 35 -11.78 -28.85 0.76
N ARG A 36 -10.98 -29.84 0.33
CA ARG A 36 -10.16 -30.66 1.23
C ARG A 36 -9.16 -29.81 2.03
N ASN A 37 -8.53 -28.83 1.38
CA ASN A 37 -7.61 -27.91 2.05
C ASN A 37 -8.35 -27.04 3.09
N ALA A 38 -9.53 -26.51 2.75
CA ALA A 38 -10.36 -25.75 3.68
C ALA A 38 -10.82 -26.59 4.89
N LEU A 39 -11.15 -27.86 4.69
CA LEU A 39 -11.52 -28.77 5.78
C LEU A 39 -10.33 -29.12 6.70
N ARG A 40 -9.10 -29.15 6.18
CA ARG A 40 -7.89 -29.34 6.99
C ARG A 40 -7.59 -28.13 7.88
N LEU A 41 -7.96 -26.93 7.43
CA LEU A 41 -7.75 -25.67 8.15
C LEU A 41 -8.68 -25.47 9.37
N GLN A 42 -9.60 -26.39 9.62
CA GLN A 42 -10.52 -26.33 10.78
C GLN A 42 -9.79 -26.36 12.14
N ARG A 43 -8.56 -26.88 12.17
CA ARG A 43 -7.72 -26.81 13.37
C ARG A 43 -6.89 -25.53 13.35
N LEU A 44 -7.36 -24.52 14.09
CA LEU A 44 -6.69 -23.23 14.20
C LEU A 44 -5.39 -23.33 15.03
N ASN A 45 -4.35 -22.61 14.60
CA ASN A 45 -3.20 -22.35 15.44
C ASN A 45 -3.61 -21.33 16.52
N GLN A 46 -3.58 -21.75 17.79
CA GLN A 46 -3.90 -20.91 18.95
C GLN A 46 -2.65 -20.48 19.74
N ASN A 47 -1.45 -20.77 19.22
CA ASN A 47 -0.20 -20.38 19.86
C ASN A 47 -0.05 -18.84 19.85
N VAL A 48 0.60 -18.30 20.89
CA VAL A 48 1.00 -16.90 20.90
C VAL A 48 2.15 -16.71 19.90
N ALA A 49 1.98 -15.76 18.97
CA ALA A 49 3.00 -15.46 17.97
C ALA A 49 4.28 -14.93 18.64
N LYS A 50 5.38 -15.65 18.42
CA LYS A 50 6.73 -15.21 18.78
C LYS A 50 7.20 -14.11 17.83
N ASN A 51 6.97 -14.27 16.53
CA ASN A 51 7.39 -13.31 15.51
C ASN A 51 6.16 -12.73 14.81
N LEU A 52 6.24 -11.46 14.42
CA LEU A 52 5.21 -10.73 13.69
C LEU A 52 5.84 -10.11 12.44
N ILE A 53 5.26 -10.37 11.27
CA ILE A 53 5.68 -9.73 10.02
C ILE A 53 4.46 -9.09 9.36
N LEU A 54 4.51 -7.79 9.16
CA LEU A 54 3.50 -7.04 8.43
C LEU A 54 4.06 -6.65 7.06
N PHE A 55 3.54 -7.27 6.01
CA PHE A 55 3.78 -6.89 4.62
C PHE A 55 2.72 -5.89 4.17
N LEU A 56 3.19 -4.79 3.61
CA LEU A 56 2.34 -3.72 3.16
C LEU A 56 2.68 -3.37 1.71
N GLY A 57 1.72 -3.60 0.80
CA GLY A 57 1.77 -3.01 -0.53
C GLY A 57 1.07 -1.66 -0.53
N ASP A 58 1.83 -0.57 -0.54
CA ASP A 58 1.27 0.80 -0.58
C ASP A 58 0.47 0.97 -1.87
N GLY A 59 -0.80 1.36 -1.76
CA GLY A 59 -1.70 1.46 -2.90
C GLY A 59 -2.10 0.14 -3.58
N MET A 60 -1.76 -1.03 -3.00
CA MET A 60 -1.95 -2.36 -3.59
C MET A 60 -3.40 -2.89 -3.44
N GLY A 61 -4.34 -2.24 -4.12
CA GLY A 61 -5.74 -2.68 -4.16
C GLY A 61 -5.96 -4.07 -4.78
N VAL A 62 -7.19 -4.60 -4.65
CA VAL A 62 -7.57 -5.94 -5.18
C VAL A 62 -7.33 -6.07 -6.69
N SER A 63 -7.54 -5.00 -7.45
CA SER A 63 -7.24 -4.93 -8.89
C SER A 63 -5.74 -5.05 -9.16
N THR A 64 -4.90 -4.35 -8.38
CA THR A 64 -3.45 -4.44 -8.46
C THR A 64 -2.95 -5.84 -8.14
N VAL A 65 -3.47 -6.48 -7.08
CA VAL A 65 -3.16 -7.88 -6.73
C VAL A 65 -3.47 -8.82 -7.91
N THR A 66 -4.65 -8.68 -8.53
CA THR A 66 -5.04 -9.54 -9.65
C THR A 66 -4.19 -9.30 -10.90
N ALA A 67 -3.89 -8.05 -11.22
CA ALA A 67 -3.01 -7.73 -12.34
C ALA A 67 -1.56 -8.21 -12.11
N ALA A 68 -1.06 -8.13 -10.87
CA ALA A 68 0.26 -8.62 -10.49
C ALA A 68 0.33 -10.15 -10.57
N ARG A 69 -0.73 -10.86 -10.16
CA ARG A 69 -0.88 -12.32 -10.33
C ARG A 69 -0.71 -12.72 -11.79
N ILE A 70 -1.46 -12.09 -12.68
CA ILE A 70 -1.40 -12.36 -14.13
C ILE A 70 0.01 -12.08 -14.66
N LEU A 71 0.60 -10.93 -14.30
CA LEU A 71 1.96 -10.58 -14.71
C LEU A 71 2.97 -11.62 -14.24
N LYS A 72 2.95 -11.99 -12.96
CA LYS A 72 3.85 -12.99 -12.38
C LYS A 72 3.73 -14.32 -13.11
N GLY A 73 2.51 -14.78 -13.35
CA GLY A 73 2.24 -15.98 -14.15
C GLY A 73 2.89 -15.90 -15.53
N GLN A 74 2.66 -14.81 -16.25
CA GLN A 74 3.18 -14.59 -17.60
C GLN A 74 4.70 -14.57 -17.67
N LEU A 75 5.37 -14.00 -16.66
CA LEU A 75 6.83 -14.04 -16.53
C LEU A 75 7.38 -15.46 -16.39
N HIS A 76 6.56 -16.43 -15.96
CA HIS A 76 6.91 -17.84 -15.81
C HIS A 76 6.20 -18.78 -16.81
N GLY A 77 5.60 -18.23 -17.87
CA GLY A 77 4.92 -19.02 -18.92
C GLY A 77 3.53 -19.54 -18.54
N GLN A 78 2.94 -19.00 -17.48
CA GLN A 78 1.56 -19.19 -17.02
C GLN A 78 0.75 -17.88 -17.23
N GLY A 79 -0.43 -17.76 -16.64
CA GLY A 79 -1.25 -16.54 -16.69
C GLY A 79 -2.14 -16.36 -15.46
N GLU A 80 -3.44 -16.20 -15.73
CA GLU A 80 -4.50 -15.93 -14.77
C GLU A 80 -4.62 -16.99 -13.67
N GLU A 81 -4.21 -18.22 -13.96
CA GLU A 81 -4.26 -19.35 -13.04
C GLU A 81 -3.21 -19.33 -11.93
N SER A 82 -2.19 -18.49 -12.10
CA SER A 82 -0.99 -18.59 -11.27
C SER A 82 -1.33 -18.04 -9.90
N LEU A 83 -0.63 -18.50 -8.87
CA LEU A 83 -0.84 -18.02 -7.52
C LEU A 83 0.31 -17.11 -7.12
N LEU A 84 -0.04 -15.98 -6.54
CA LEU A 84 0.88 -15.19 -5.73
C LEU A 84 1.22 -15.97 -4.45
N GLU A 85 2.31 -15.63 -3.79
CA GLU A 85 2.64 -16.17 -2.47
C GLU A 85 1.62 -15.71 -1.43
N MET A 86 1.11 -14.48 -1.54
CA MET A 86 0.02 -13.98 -0.69
C MET A 86 -1.32 -14.71 -0.92
N ASP A 87 -1.58 -15.27 -2.11
CA ASP A 87 -2.81 -16.03 -2.39
C ASP A 87 -2.88 -17.36 -1.61
N LYS A 88 -1.73 -17.84 -1.12
CA LYS A 88 -1.63 -19.09 -0.36
C LYS A 88 -2.00 -18.90 1.12
N PHE A 89 -2.23 -17.67 1.56
CA PHE A 89 -2.59 -17.39 2.95
C PHE A 89 -4.01 -17.90 3.23
N PRO A 90 -4.22 -18.64 4.34
CA PRO A 90 -5.49 -19.33 4.58
C PRO A 90 -6.63 -18.41 5.04
N PHE A 91 -6.32 -17.20 5.50
CA PHE A 91 -7.29 -16.25 6.05
C PHE A 91 -7.26 -14.94 5.28
N VAL A 92 -8.43 -14.48 4.85
CA VAL A 92 -8.61 -13.25 4.07
C VAL A 92 -9.73 -12.43 4.70
N ALA A 93 -9.52 -11.12 4.79
CA ALA A 93 -10.52 -10.16 5.24
C ALA A 93 -10.48 -8.90 4.37
N LEU A 94 -11.54 -8.10 4.43
CA LEU A 94 -11.58 -6.76 3.83
C LEU A 94 -11.36 -5.71 4.90
N ALA A 95 -10.51 -4.72 4.61
CA ALA A 95 -10.24 -3.59 5.48
C ALA A 95 -10.93 -2.30 4.96
N LYS A 96 -11.56 -1.54 5.86
CA LYS A 96 -12.19 -0.25 5.53
C LYS A 96 -11.22 0.89 5.79
N THR A 97 -10.73 1.53 4.74
CA THR A 97 -9.52 2.37 4.78
C THR A 97 -9.74 3.85 5.02
N TYR A 98 -10.98 4.37 5.04
CA TYR A 98 -11.27 5.80 5.23
C TYR A 98 -10.50 6.42 6.43
N ASN A 99 -9.96 7.62 6.28
CA ASN A 99 -9.42 8.42 7.38
C ASN A 99 -10.55 9.13 8.11
N THR A 100 -10.29 9.69 9.30
CA THR A 100 -11.34 10.37 10.09
C THR A 100 -11.94 11.59 9.39
N ASN A 101 -11.16 12.23 8.51
CA ASN A 101 -11.54 13.42 7.76
C ASN A 101 -11.58 13.22 6.22
N ALA A 102 -11.31 12.01 5.71
CA ALA A 102 -11.25 11.74 4.27
C ALA A 102 -11.79 10.35 3.91
N GLN A 103 -12.66 10.29 2.89
CA GLN A 103 -13.24 9.03 2.40
C GLN A 103 -12.21 8.19 1.65
N VAL A 104 -11.46 8.84 0.76
CA VAL A 104 -10.26 8.29 0.14
C VAL A 104 -9.10 8.74 1.02
N PRO A 105 -8.42 7.82 1.70
CA PRO A 105 -7.36 8.18 2.63
C PRO A 105 -6.04 8.48 1.91
N ASP A 106 -5.07 9.00 2.66
CA ASP A 106 -3.66 8.97 2.32
C ASP A 106 -2.91 7.91 3.13
N SER A 107 -1.65 7.63 2.77
CA SER A 107 -0.80 6.66 3.47
C SER A 107 -0.51 7.02 4.94
N ALA A 108 -0.53 8.29 5.35
CA ALA A 108 -0.19 8.68 6.73
C ALA A 108 -1.27 8.31 7.75
N GLY A 109 -2.52 8.68 7.46
CA GLY A 109 -3.63 8.37 8.36
C GLY A 109 -3.94 6.87 8.41
N THR A 110 -3.78 6.15 7.30
CA THR A 110 -3.90 4.69 7.25
C THR A 110 -2.75 4.01 8.00
N ALA A 111 -1.52 4.50 7.88
CA ALA A 111 -0.38 3.98 8.63
C ALA A 111 -0.56 4.07 10.14
N THR A 112 -1.10 5.19 10.61
CA THR A 112 -1.48 5.33 12.02
C THR A 112 -2.56 4.30 12.40
N ALA A 113 -3.50 4.00 11.52
CA ALA A 113 -4.55 3.01 11.79
C ALA A 113 -3.99 1.57 11.93
N TYR A 114 -3.22 1.07 10.96
CA TYR A 114 -2.77 -0.33 11.00
C TYR A 114 -1.51 -0.56 11.85
N LEU A 115 -0.72 0.47 12.17
CA LEU A 115 0.43 0.35 13.06
C LEU A 115 0.12 0.72 14.50
N CYS A 116 -0.76 1.69 14.76
CA CYS A 116 -1.07 2.17 16.12
C CYS A 116 -2.46 1.77 16.60
N GLY A 117 -3.32 1.21 15.73
CA GLY A 117 -4.68 0.79 16.09
C GLY A 117 -5.68 1.94 16.22
N VAL A 118 -5.33 3.15 15.76
CA VAL A 118 -6.16 4.36 15.88
C VAL A 118 -6.28 5.04 14.52
N LYS A 119 -7.50 5.28 14.03
CA LYS A 119 -7.70 6.07 12.81
C LYS A 119 -7.33 7.54 13.06
N ALA A 120 -6.69 8.15 12.08
CA ALA A 120 -6.18 9.51 12.17
C ALA A 120 -6.61 10.37 10.98
N ASN A 121 -6.28 11.66 11.06
CA ASN A 121 -6.51 12.62 9.99
C ASN A 121 -5.49 12.41 8.86
N GLU A 122 -5.91 12.74 7.64
CA GLU A 122 -5.06 12.75 6.46
C GLU A 122 -3.79 13.59 6.66
N GLY A 123 -2.64 13.05 6.26
CA GLY A 123 -1.35 13.74 6.33
C GLY A 123 -0.72 13.78 7.73
N THR A 124 -1.30 13.12 8.74
CA THR A 124 -0.75 13.05 10.11
C THR A 124 -0.19 11.66 10.43
N LEU A 125 0.88 11.60 11.22
CA LEU A 125 1.63 10.37 11.49
C LEU A 125 1.67 10.08 12.98
N GLY A 126 1.25 8.87 13.39
CA GLY A 126 1.40 8.40 14.77
C GLY A 126 0.67 9.27 15.80
N VAL A 127 -0.37 9.98 15.39
CA VAL A 127 -1.17 10.86 16.26
C VAL A 127 -2.65 10.64 16.05
N SER A 128 -3.45 10.98 17.05
CA SER A 128 -4.91 10.88 16.96
C SER A 128 -5.50 11.93 16.01
N ALA A 129 -6.78 11.78 15.66
CA ALA A 129 -7.54 12.78 14.91
C ALA A 129 -7.73 14.14 15.64
N GLY A 130 -7.25 14.27 16.88
CA GLY A 130 -7.17 15.54 17.59
C GLY A 130 -6.08 16.49 17.05
N VAL A 131 -5.12 15.97 16.27
CA VAL A 131 -4.08 16.78 15.63
C VAL A 131 -4.60 17.40 14.34
N THR A 132 -4.41 18.70 14.21
CA THR A 132 -4.69 19.42 12.96
C THR A 132 -3.44 19.40 12.10
N ARG A 133 -3.58 19.02 10.82
CA ARG A 133 -2.45 18.99 9.87
C ARG A 133 -1.73 20.35 9.86
N ASP A 134 -0.41 20.32 9.79
CA ASP A 134 0.49 21.49 9.84
C ASP A 134 0.56 22.24 11.18
N ARG A 135 -0.25 21.88 12.18
CA ARG A 135 -0.28 22.57 13.48
C ARG A 135 0.51 21.82 14.53
N CYS A 136 1.82 22.08 14.58
CA CYS A 136 2.75 21.48 15.55
C CYS A 136 2.24 21.50 17.00
N ASN A 137 1.69 22.63 17.44
CA ASN A 137 1.17 22.82 18.80
C ASN A 137 0.04 21.86 19.19
N THR A 138 -0.65 21.24 18.22
CA THR A 138 -1.72 20.26 18.49
C THR A 138 -1.21 18.83 18.70
N THR A 139 0.08 18.58 18.45
CA THR A 139 0.68 17.23 18.53
C THR A 139 0.77 16.72 19.96
N LYS A 140 1.15 17.59 20.90
CA LYS A 140 1.48 17.21 22.28
C LYS A 140 0.24 16.66 23.01
N GLY A 141 0.35 15.46 23.54
CA GLY A 141 -0.73 14.75 24.23
C GLY A 141 -1.69 14.01 23.30
N GLN A 142 -1.45 14.02 21.99
CA GLN A 142 -2.24 13.30 20.99
C GLN A 142 -1.44 12.16 20.33
N GLU A 143 -0.23 11.89 20.80
CA GLU A 143 0.61 10.81 20.31
C GLU A 143 -0.03 9.45 20.56
N VAL A 144 0.02 8.55 19.56
CA VAL A 144 -0.44 7.16 19.69
C VAL A 144 0.71 6.21 19.44
N THR A 145 0.89 5.24 20.33
CA THR A 145 2.00 4.28 20.27
C THR A 145 1.76 3.19 19.23
N SER A 146 2.81 2.80 18.50
CA SER A 146 2.74 1.78 17.47
C SER A 146 3.00 0.35 18.01
N ILE A 147 2.62 -0.65 17.23
CA ILE A 147 2.99 -2.06 17.46
C ILE A 147 4.50 -2.28 17.44
N LEU A 148 5.26 -1.46 16.70
CA LEU A 148 6.72 -1.51 16.71
C LEU A 148 7.24 -1.11 18.10
N ARG A 149 6.71 -0.03 18.67
CA ARG A 149 7.02 0.39 20.05
C ARG A 149 6.62 -0.69 21.06
N TRP A 150 5.41 -1.24 20.96
CA TRP A 150 4.94 -2.31 21.86
C TRP A 150 5.79 -3.58 21.78
N ALA A 151 6.20 -3.99 20.57
CA ALA A 151 7.07 -5.13 20.39
C ALA A 151 8.43 -4.91 21.06
N LYS A 152 9.01 -3.71 20.90
CA LYS A 152 10.26 -3.34 21.54
C LYS A 152 10.15 -3.34 23.07
N GLU A 153 9.07 -2.77 23.62
CA GLU A 153 8.81 -2.75 25.06
C GLU A 153 8.56 -4.15 25.64
N ALA A 154 8.04 -5.08 24.85
CA ALA A 154 7.94 -6.50 25.20
C ALA A 154 9.30 -7.25 25.13
N GLY A 155 10.38 -6.57 24.73
CA GLY A 155 11.73 -7.12 24.59
C GLY A 155 11.97 -7.88 23.28
N LYS A 156 11.10 -7.73 22.28
CA LYS A 156 11.31 -8.27 20.92
C LYS A 156 12.27 -7.37 20.15
N ALA A 157 12.97 -7.93 19.17
CA ALA A 157 13.69 -7.14 18.19
C ALA A 157 12.71 -6.51 17.20
N VAL A 158 13.04 -5.37 16.63
CA VAL A 158 12.17 -4.66 15.70
C VAL A 158 12.91 -4.18 14.47
N GLY A 159 12.23 -4.22 13.32
CA GLY A 159 12.80 -3.74 12.08
C GLY A 159 11.79 -3.15 11.11
N ILE A 160 12.32 -2.29 10.23
CA ILE A 160 11.60 -1.61 9.16
C ILE A 160 12.38 -1.85 7.88
N VAL A 161 11.69 -2.34 6.85
CA VAL A 161 12.22 -2.52 5.50
C VAL A 161 11.24 -1.90 4.51
N THR A 162 11.71 -1.02 3.63
CA THR A 162 10.87 -0.37 2.62
C THR A 162 11.63 -0.08 1.34
N THR A 163 10.93 0.01 0.20
CA THR A 163 11.49 0.54 -1.06
C THR A 163 11.36 2.07 -1.19
N THR A 164 10.70 2.75 -0.25
CA THR A 164 10.67 4.22 -0.19
C THR A 164 11.79 4.74 0.71
N ARG A 165 11.88 6.05 0.88
CA ARG A 165 12.52 6.66 2.06
C ARG A 165 12.01 6.03 3.35
N VAL A 166 12.92 5.77 4.29
CA VAL A 166 12.56 5.33 5.65
C VAL A 166 11.79 6.38 6.45
N THR A 167 11.79 7.63 5.99
CA THR A 167 11.01 8.77 6.49
C THR A 167 9.67 8.95 5.79
N HIS A 168 9.31 8.08 4.83
CA HIS A 168 8.00 8.10 4.18
C HIS A 168 6.86 7.83 5.19
N ALA A 169 5.62 8.13 4.83
CA ALA A 169 4.47 8.05 5.72
C ALA A 169 4.27 6.66 6.35
N THR A 170 4.25 5.62 5.52
CA THR A 170 4.09 4.22 5.93
C THR A 170 5.08 3.76 7.02
N PRO A 171 6.41 3.88 6.83
CA PRO A 171 7.37 3.47 7.84
C PRO A 171 7.41 4.43 9.03
N SER A 172 7.20 5.73 8.80
CA SER A 172 7.30 6.76 9.84
C SER A 172 6.23 6.67 10.90
N ALA A 173 4.98 6.29 10.58
CA ALA A 173 3.96 6.08 11.61
C ALA A 173 4.32 4.97 12.62
N ALA A 174 5.31 4.11 12.31
CA ALA A 174 5.80 3.11 13.27
C ALA A 174 6.67 3.72 14.39
N TYR A 175 7.22 4.93 14.23
CA TYR A 175 8.17 5.51 15.19
C TYR A 175 7.99 7.02 15.43
N ALA A 176 7.36 7.75 14.52
CA ALA A 176 7.22 9.21 14.55
C ALA A 176 5.81 9.64 14.97
N HIS A 177 5.76 10.81 15.58
CA HIS A 177 4.55 11.55 15.92
C HIS A 177 4.66 12.92 15.24
N SER A 178 3.90 13.15 14.17
CA SER A 178 4.00 14.38 13.37
C SER A 178 2.64 14.87 12.90
N ALA A 179 2.43 16.18 12.99
CA ALA A 179 1.27 16.86 12.42
C ALA A 179 1.34 16.99 10.89
N ASN A 180 2.49 16.71 10.27
CA ASN A 180 2.59 16.64 8.82
C ASN A 180 3.59 15.55 8.38
N ARG A 181 3.14 14.68 7.47
CA ARG A 181 3.97 13.66 6.81
C ARG A 181 5.12 14.20 5.97
N ASP A 182 5.03 15.46 5.55
CA ASP A 182 6.02 16.10 4.67
C ASP A 182 7.23 16.68 5.43
N TRP A 183 7.24 16.60 6.76
CA TRP A 183 8.36 17.06 7.60
C TRP A 183 9.49 16.02 7.69
N TYR A 184 10.03 15.63 6.54
CA TYR A 184 11.04 14.58 6.42
C TYR A 184 12.34 14.94 7.17
N SER A 185 12.85 16.14 6.95
CA SER A 185 13.92 16.79 7.70
C SER A 185 13.49 18.17 8.19
N ASP A 186 14.35 18.82 8.98
CA ASP A 186 14.15 20.20 9.43
C ASP A 186 14.11 21.22 8.27
N GLY A 187 14.67 20.87 7.10
CA GLY A 187 14.63 21.70 5.91
C GLY A 187 13.24 21.86 5.29
N GLU A 188 12.33 20.89 5.52
CA GLU A 188 10.94 20.93 5.03
C GLU A 188 9.96 21.47 6.08
N MET A 189 10.42 21.75 7.30
CA MET A 189 9.57 22.22 8.39
C MET A 189 9.37 23.74 8.35
N PRO A 190 8.15 24.25 8.59
CA PRO A 190 7.94 25.68 8.70
C PRO A 190 8.54 26.22 10.01
N PRO A 191 8.97 27.50 10.04
CA PRO A 191 9.66 28.07 11.21
C PRO A 191 8.85 28.01 12.51
N ASP A 192 7.52 28.11 12.44
CA ASP A 192 6.63 28.01 13.60
C ASP A 192 6.59 26.60 14.19
N ALA A 193 6.69 25.55 13.36
CA ALA A 193 6.80 24.18 13.83
C ALA A 193 8.14 23.91 14.52
N LEU A 194 9.24 24.44 13.98
CA LEU A 194 10.57 24.34 14.59
C LEU A 194 10.62 25.08 15.93
N GLN A 195 10.10 26.30 15.99
CA GLN A 195 10.00 27.09 17.24
C GLN A 195 9.04 26.46 18.25
N GLY A 196 7.98 25.80 17.78
CA GLY A 196 7.05 25.03 18.59
C GLY A 196 7.63 23.75 19.19
N GLY A 197 8.87 23.40 18.84
CA GLY A 197 9.58 22.24 19.38
C GLY A 197 9.24 20.92 18.70
N CYS A 198 8.52 20.93 17.58
CA CYS A 198 8.33 19.72 16.78
C CYS A 198 9.67 19.25 16.19
N LYS A 199 9.79 17.93 16.06
CA LYS A 199 10.97 17.28 15.48
C LYS A 199 10.60 16.73 14.11
N ASP A 200 11.53 16.87 13.16
CA ASP A 200 11.42 16.23 11.86
C ASP A 200 11.43 14.70 11.97
N ILE A 201 10.86 14.03 10.96
CA ILE A 201 10.69 12.57 10.94
C ILE A 201 12.04 11.86 11.01
N ALA A 202 13.07 12.32 10.28
CA ALA A 202 14.40 11.72 10.31
C ALA A 202 15.03 11.77 11.73
N ARG A 203 14.87 12.89 12.43
CA ARG A 203 15.29 13.02 13.83
C ARG A 203 14.53 12.05 14.74
N GLN A 204 13.22 11.93 14.56
CA GLN A 204 12.38 11.02 15.35
C GLN A 204 12.76 9.54 15.14
N LEU A 205 13.18 9.14 13.93
CA LEU A 205 13.68 7.79 13.63
C LEU A 205 14.83 7.37 14.56
N VAL A 206 15.72 8.32 14.88
CA VAL A 206 16.90 8.08 15.70
C VAL A 206 16.62 8.26 17.20
N GLU A 207 15.73 9.19 17.56
CA GLU A 207 15.52 9.61 18.96
C GLU A 207 14.35 8.90 19.66
N ASN A 208 13.26 8.57 18.97
CA ASN A 208 12.05 8.04 19.63
C ASN A 208 12.21 6.56 20.03
N ILE A 209 12.84 5.76 19.15
CA ILE A 209 13.13 4.35 19.39
C ILE A 209 14.58 4.10 18.96
N PRO A 210 15.57 4.52 19.78
CA PRO A 210 16.98 4.45 19.39
C PRO A 210 17.47 3.03 19.18
N GLU A 211 16.74 2.02 19.67
CA GLU A 211 17.11 0.61 19.58
C GLU A 211 16.33 -0.18 18.52
N ILE A 212 15.90 0.45 17.42
CA ILE A 212 15.47 -0.32 16.23
C ILE A 212 16.69 -1.07 15.68
N GLU A 213 16.62 -2.41 15.66
CA GLU A 213 17.72 -3.27 15.23
C GLU A 213 17.99 -3.21 13.73
N VAL A 214 16.95 -3.08 12.90
CA VAL A 214 17.10 -3.05 11.43
C VAL A 214 16.27 -1.92 10.82
N ILE A 215 16.92 -1.03 10.09
CA ILE A 215 16.27 0.02 9.29
C ILE A 215 16.85 -0.07 7.88
N LEU A 216 16.05 -0.48 6.90
CA LEU A 216 16.47 -0.60 5.49
C LEU A 216 15.48 0.13 4.58
N GLY A 217 15.99 1.00 3.71
CA GLY A 217 15.21 1.70 2.69
C GLY A 217 15.99 2.89 2.15
N GLY A 218 15.32 3.80 1.45
CA GLY A 218 15.93 5.03 0.93
C GLY A 218 15.99 6.17 1.95
N GLY A 219 16.26 7.40 1.46
CA GLY A 219 16.06 8.64 2.22
C GLY A 219 17.34 9.29 2.75
N ARG A 220 18.49 9.00 2.14
CA ARG A 220 19.81 9.43 2.65
C ARG A 220 19.93 10.92 2.87
N LYS A 221 19.42 11.72 1.94
CA LYS A 221 19.49 13.18 1.99
C LYS A 221 18.91 13.79 3.27
N TYR A 222 17.96 13.12 3.95
CA TYR A 222 17.35 13.62 5.19
C TYR A 222 18.21 13.37 6.44
N MET A 223 19.27 12.56 6.31
CA MET A 223 20.14 12.16 7.43
C MET A 223 21.40 13.02 7.53
N PHE A 224 21.71 13.82 6.51
CA PHE A 224 22.96 14.57 6.40
C PHE A 224 22.74 16.09 6.25
N PRO A 225 23.69 16.92 6.73
CA PRO A 225 23.67 18.37 6.55
C PRO A 225 23.72 18.80 5.08
N LYS A 226 23.18 19.99 4.78
CA LYS A 226 23.11 20.54 3.43
C LYS A 226 24.43 20.69 2.68
N ASN A 227 25.54 20.79 3.40
CA ASN A 227 26.88 20.89 2.83
C ASN A 227 27.54 19.53 2.52
N VAL A 228 26.90 18.41 2.83
CA VAL A 228 27.43 17.06 2.59
C VAL A 228 26.85 16.51 1.29
N SER A 229 27.73 16.15 0.35
CA SER A 229 27.35 15.43 -0.87
C SER A 229 27.01 13.97 -0.60
N ASP A 230 26.08 13.43 -1.39
CA ASP A 230 25.78 12.00 -1.39
C ASP A 230 27.01 11.19 -1.83
N VAL A 231 27.21 10.02 -1.21
CA VAL A 231 28.39 9.19 -1.44
C VAL A 231 28.38 8.50 -2.81
N GLU A 232 27.21 8.31 -3.41
CA GLU A 232 27.02 7.67 -4.70
C GLU A 232 26.85 8.69 -5.83
N TYR A 233 26.28 9.85 -5.50
CA TYR A 233 26.11 10.98 -6.42
C TYR A 233 26.84 12.25 -5.94
N PRO A 234 28.17 12.24 -5.82
CA PRO A 234 28.93 13.34 -5.20
C PRO A 234 28.84 14.67 -5.98
N HIS A 235 28.53 14.59 -7.28
CA HIS A 235 28.45 15.74 -8.20
C HIS A 235 27.02 16.26 -8.41
N GLU A 236 26.01 15.62 -7.83
CA GLU A 236 24.62 16.03 -8.01
C GLU A 236 24.12 16.85 -6.81
N GLU A 237 23.93 18.16 -7.01
CA GLU A 237 23.51 19.06 -5.92
C GLU A 237 22.15 18.68 -5.33
N LYS A 238 21.24 18.13 -6.14
CA LYS A 238 19.91 17.69 -5.71
C LYS A 238 19.95 16.49 -4.75
N GLN A 239 21.07 15.75 -4.73
CA GLN A 239 21.27 14.57 -3.88
C GLN A 239 21.97 14.92 -2.56
N ARG A 240 22.42 16.17 -2.39
CA ARG A 240 23.04 16.62 -1.15
C ARG A 240 22.10 16.47 0.04
N GLY A 241 22.68 16.47 1.23
CA GLY A 241 21.92 16.55 2.47
C GLY A 241 20.91 17.70 2.46
N THR A 242 19.86 17.57 3.25
CA THR A 242 18.76 18.56 3.33
C THR A 242 18.73 19.28 4.68
N ARG A 243 19.42 18.73 5.69
CA ARG A 243 19.35 19.26 7.06
C ARG A 243 20.01 20.64 7.17
N LEU A 244 19.31 21.57 7.82
CA LEU A 244 19.74 22.94 8.07
C LEU A 244 20.37 23.08 9.47
N ASP A 245 20.06 22.17 10.39
CA ASP A 245 20.56 22.12 11.76
C ASP A 245 22.01 21.62 11.89
N GLY A 246 22.66 21.27 10.78
CA GLY A 246 24.05 20.82 10.75
C GLY A 246 24.29 19.43 11.33
N ARG A 247 23.25 18.66 11.67
CA ARG A 247 23.40 17.34 12.31
C ARG A 247 23.66 16.24 11.30
N ASN A 248 24.55 15.32 11.67
CA ASN A 248 24.69 14.02 11.00
C ASN A 248 23.92 12.97 11.81
N LEU A 249 22.74 12.59 11.33
CA LEU A 249 21.87 11.66 12.05
C LEU A 249 22.36 10.21 11.98
N VAL A 250 23.13 9.83 10.96
CA VAL A 250 23.78 8.51 10.91
C VAL A 250 24.80 8.38 12.03
N GLN A 251 25.58 9.44 12.25
CA GLN A 251 26.53 9.49 13.37
C GLN A 251 25.79 9.49 14.72
N ALA A 252 24.77 10.33 14.89
CA ALA A 252 23.96 10.37 16.11
C ALA A 252 23.32 9.00 16.41
N TRP A 253 22.85 8.28 15.38
CA TRP A 253 22.31 6.93 15.50
C TRP A 253 23.35 5.93 15.98
N ARG A 254 24.59 5.99 15.48
CA ARG A 254 25.70 5.12 15.95
C ARG A 254 26.05 5.40 17.41
N GLU A 255 26.14 6.68 17.76
CA GLU A 255 26.50 7.12 19.12
C GLU A 255 25.41 6.81 20.15
N ALA A 256 24.15 6.74 19.73
CA ALA A 256 23.04 6.36 20.60
C ALA A 256 22.99 4.86 20.94
N LYS A 257 23.83 4.01 20.33
CA LYS A 257 23.78 2.56 20.55
C LYS A 257 24.41 2.16 21.88
N PRO A 258 23.89 1.10 22.55
CA PRO A 258 24.46 0.62 23.79
C PRO A 258 25.95 0.25 23.65
N ARG A 259 26.75 0.50 24.70
CA ARG A 259 28.18 0.15 24.71
C ARG A 259 28.37 -1.36 24.49
N GLY A 260 29.35 -1.71 23.66
CA GLY A 260 29.67 -3.11 23.34
C GLY A 260 28.78 -3.74 22.27
N LYS A 261 27.78 -3.00 21.74
CA LYS A 261 26.98 -3.42 20.59
C LYS A 261 27.58 -2.90 19.28
N VAL A 262 27.51 -3.73 18.24
CA VAL A 262 28.06 -3.39 16.92
C VAL A 262 26.96 -2.78 16.05
N ALA A 263 27.19 -1.55 15.59
CA ALA A 263 26.26 -0.79 14.76
C ALA A 263 26.87 -0.51 13.39
N GLU A 264 26.28 -1.08 12.35
CA GLU A 264 26.76 -0.93 10.97
C GLU A 264 25.85 0.00 10.16
N TYR A 265 26.49 0.84 9.35
CA TYR A 265 25.80 1.65 8.35
C TYR A 265 26.24 1.19 6.97
N VAL A 266 25.28 0.83 6.13
CA VAL A 266 25.52 0.39 4.75
C VAL A 266 24.70 1.24 3.80
N TRP A 267 25.15 1.31 2.56
CA TRP A 267 24.51 2.17 1.58
C TRP A 267 24.44 1.59 0.16
N HIS A 268 25.01 0.40 -0.03
CA HIS A 268 25.01 -0.31 -1.31
C HIS A 268 24.80 -1.81 -1.05
N ARG A 269 24.34 -2.51 -2.08
CA ARG A 269 24.02 -3.94 -2.06
C ARG A 269 25.19 -4.81 -1.60
N GLN A 270 26.37 -4.62 -2.18
CA GLN A 270 27.53 -5.44 -1.85
C GLN A 270 27.90 -5.33 -0.35
N GLY A 271 27.82 -4.12 0.21
CA GLY A 271 28.07 -3.88 1.64
C GLY A 271 27.04 -4.58 2.50
N LEU A 272 25.75 -4.46 2.14
CA LEU A 272 24.64 -5.14 2.82
C LEU A 272 24.81 -6.67 2.83
N LEU A 273 25.16 -7.27 1.69
CA LEU A 273 25.29 -8.72 1.54
C LEU A 273 26.60 -9.28 2.12
N ALA A 274 27.64 -8.45 2.29
CA ALA A 274 28.91 -8.85 2.89
C ALA A 274 28.90 -8.83 4.43
N LEU A 275 27.83 -8.33 5.06
CA LEU A 275 27.74 -8.23 6.51
C LEU A 275 27.81 -9.61 7.19
N ASN A 276 28.61 -9.71 8.24
CA ASN A 276 28.57 -10.85 9.14
C ASN A 276 27.43 -10.67 10.16
N LEU A 277 26.24 -11.16 9.79
CA LEU A 277 25.00 -10.98 10.56
C LEU A 277 25.07 -11.54 12.00
N SER A 278 25.98 -12.48 12.28
CA SER A 278 26.19 -13.01 13.63
C SER A 278 26.84 -11.99 14.58
N ARG A 279 27.55 -10.99 14.05
CA ARG A 279 28.27 -9.97 14.84
C ARG A 279 27.58 -8.63 14.91
N VAL A 280 26.85 -8.25 13.86
CA VAL A 280 26.19 -6.93 13.77
C VAL A 280 24.92 -6.93 14.63
N ASP A 281 24.81 -6.06 15.63
CA ASP A 281 23.61 -5.94 16.47
C ASP A 281 22.57 -4.98 15.87
N PHE A 282 23.03 -3.86 15.30
CA PHE A 282 22.19 -2.82 14.72
C PHE A 282 22.62 -2.52 13.28
N LEU A 283 21.65 -2.40 12.38
CA LEU A 283 21.88 -2.13 10.97
C LEU A 283 21.01 -0.96 10.50
N LEU A 284 21.68 0.07 9.98
CA LEU A 284 21.05 1.16 9.24
C LEU A 284 21.52 1.09 7.79
N GLY A 285 20.64 0.67 6.89
CA GLY A 285 20.86 0.67 5.45
C GLY A 285 20.04 1.76 4.79
N VAL A 286 20.66 2.91 4.50
CA VAL A 286 20.01 3.97 3.73
C VAL A 286 20.54 3.93 2.31
N LEU A 287 19.76 3.26 1.47
CA LEU A 287 20.08 2.79 0.14
C LEU A 287 19.67 3.81 -0.92
N VAL A 288 20.29 3.67 -2.07
CA VAL A 288 20.52 4.65 -3.15
C VAL A 288 19.28 5.44 -3.59
N PRO A 289 19.44 6.76 -3.86
CA PRO A 289 18.45 7.61 -4.54
C PRO A 289 18.52 7.50 -6.09
N PRO A 290 17.50 7.95 -6.84
CA PRO A 290 17.38 7.62 -8.26
C PRO A 290 18.51 8.17 -9.15
N LYS A 291 19.02 7.32 -10.05
CA LYS A 291 19.74 7.78 -11.24
C LYS A 291 18.68 8.19 -12.26
N GLU A 292 18.56 9.48 -12.57
CA GLU A 292 17.92 9.89 -13.82
C GLU A 292 18.78 9.33 -14.95
N VAL A 293 18.39 8.18 -15.51
CA VAL A 293 18.75 7.89 -16.88
C VAL A 293 17.95 8.89 -17.71
N ALA A 294 18.52 10.08 -17.90
CA ALA A 294 18.19 10.89 -19.05
C ALA A 294 18.45 9.99 -20.25
N ILE A 295 17.38 9.40 -20.79
CA ILE A 295 17.45 8.79 -22.11
C ILE A 295 17.88 9.95 -23.01
N SER A 296 19.12 9.89 -23.50
CA SER A 296 19.61 10.83 -24.50
C SER A 296 18.57 10.88 -25.61
N LEU A 297 18.00 12.06 -25.79
CA LEU A 297 16.99 12.36 -26.79
C LEU A 297 17.63 12.45 -28.20
N GLU A 298 18.59 11.58 -28.49
CA GLU A 298 19.28 11.47 -29.80
C GLU A 298 18.68 10.37 -30.69
N MET A 299 17.66 9.62 -30.23
CA MET A 299 17.02 8.56 -31.03
C MET A 299 15.59 8.85 -31.49
N LEU A 300 15.10 10.09 -31.37
CA LEU A 300 13.73 10.46 -31.74
C LEU A 300 13.59 11.84 -32.41
N VAL A 301 14.60 12.23 -33.20
CA VAL A 301 14.46 13.28 -34.21
C VAL A 301 14.65 12.66 -35.59
N HIS A 302 13.65 11.90 -36.03
CA HIS A 302 13.29 11.79 -37.44
C HIS A 302 11.79 11.51 -37.49
N SER A 303 11.05 12.40 -38.14
CA SER A 303 9.63 12.29 -38.48
C SER A 303 8.63 12.73 -37.40
N LEU A 304 8.41 14.04 -37.28
CA LEU A 304 7.21 14.74 -37.77
C LEU A 304 7.00 16.07 -37.04
N GLU A 305 7.12 17.17 -37.79
CA GLU A 305 6.52 18.46 -37.45
C GLU A 305 4.99 18.42 -37.61
N MET A 306 4.33 19.37 -36.94
CA MET A 306 2.94 19.84 -37.11
C MET A 306 1.85 19.14 -36.29
N LEU A 307 1.56 19.67 -35.09
CA LEU A 307 0.41 20.56 -34.87
C LEU A 307 0.31 21.00 -33.40
N VAL A 308 0.37 22.32 -33.22
CA VAL A 308 0.07 23.06 -31.98
C VAL A 308 -1.45 23.11 -31.81
N HIS A 309 -1.97 22.91 -30.59
CA HIS A 309 -3.00 23.73 -29.89
C HIS A 309 -3.16 23.23 -28.43
N PRO A 310 -3.39 24.12 -27.45
CA PRO A 310 -3.28 23.82 -26.03
C PRO A 310 -4.59 23.28 -25.45
N LEU A 311 -4.51 22.19 -24.68
CA LEU A 311 -5.55 21.80 -23.71
C LEU A 311 -4.98 22.08 -22.32
N GLU A 312 -5.61 23.03 -21.61
CA GLU A 312 -5.49 23.18 -20.16
C GLU A 312 -5.94 21.86 -19.50
N MET A 313 -4.96 21.01 -19.22
CA MET A 313 -5.10 19.93 -18.27
C MET A 313 -4.79 20.51 -16.90
N LEU A 314 -5.84 20.58 -16.08
CA LEU A 314 -5.85 20.87 -14.65
C LEU A 314 -4.68 20.15 -13.96
N VAL A 315 -3.59 20.88 -13.75
CA VAL A 315 -2.43 20.44 -12.97
C VAL A 315 -2.87 20.35 -11.52
N CYS A 316 -2.72 19.16 -10.93
CA CYS A 316 -2.87 18.95 -9.50
C CYS A 316 -1.90 19.88 -8.75
N PRO A 317 -2.36 20.89 -7.99
CA PRO A 317 -1.48 21.89 -7.43
C PRO A 317 -0.92 21.48 -6.08
N GLN A 318 -0.48 20.23 -5.90
CA GLN A 318 0.35 19.81 -4.75
C GLN A 318 1.11 18.49 -5.06
N GLY A 319 2.44 18.56 -5.16
CA GLY A 319 3.32 17.53 -4.57
C GLY A 319 3.69 16.24 -5.32
N CYS A 320 3.28 15.97 -6.57
CA CYS A 320 3.70 14.73 -7.27
C CYS A 320 5.01 14.86 -8.09
N LEU A 321 5.95 15.70 -7.66
CA LEU A 321 7.19 15.96 -8.41
C LEU A 321 8.40 15.35 -7.70
N PHE A 322 8.84 14.19 -8.22
CA PHE A 322 10.18 13.58 -8.08
C PHE A 322 11.03 14.10 -6.93
N GLU A 323 10.92 13.46 -5.76
CA GLU A 323 11.84 13.73 -4.68
C GLU A 323 12.96 12.66 -4.65
N PRO A 324 14.24 13.07 -4.65
CA PRO A 324 15.40 12.16 -4.75
C PRO A 324 15.68 11.35 -3.45
N GLY A 325 14.68 10.66 -2.90
CA GLY A 325 14.79 9.93 -1.64
C GLY A 325 14.45 8.44 -1.72
N ASP A 326 13.61 8.01 -2.66
CA ASP A 326 13.16 6.61 -2.74
C ASP A 326 14.14 5.71 -3.48
N MET A 327 14.08 4.40 -3.24
CA MET A 327 14.87 3.44 -4.00
C MET A 327 14.39 3.37 -5.45
N MET A 328 15.23 2.87 -6.35
CA MET A 328 14.83 2.63 -7.75
C MET A 328 13.70 1.60 -7.85
N TYR A 329 12.79 1.79 -8.80
CA TYR A 329 11.82 0.76 -9.17
C TYR A 329 12.54 -0.55 -9.55
N GLU A 330 11.98 -1.70 -9.17
CA GLU A 330 12.55 -3.03 -9.40
C GLU A 330 12.88 -3.28 -10.88
N LEU A 331 12.04 -2.79 -11.79
CA LEU A 331 12.26 -2.96 -13.23
C LEU A 331 13.51 -2.21 -13.73
N ASP A 332 13.86 -1.11 -13.08
CA ASP A 332 14.98 -0.23 -13.44
C ASP A 332 16.17 -0.36 -12.46
N ARG A 333 16.06 -1.24 -11.46
CA ARG A 333 17.04 -1.42 -10.39
C ARG A 333 18.36 -1.93 -10.95
N ASN A 334 19.47 -1.33 -10.51
CA ASN A 334 20.79 -1.87 -10.82
C ASN A 334 21.13 -3.01 -9.86
N ASN A 335 21.04 -4.25 -10.34
CA ASN A 335 21.29 -5.46 -9.56
C ASN A 335 22.69 -5.57 -8.93
N ASN A 336 23.65 -4.74 -9.34
CA ASN A 336 24.99 -4.72 -8.75
C ASN A 336 25.07 -3.79 -7.53
N THR A 337 24.40 -2.64 -7.58
CA THR A 337 24.50 -1.56 -6.58
C THR A 337 23.35 -1.55 -5.59
N ASP A 338 22.17 -1.98 -6.00
CA ASP A 338 20.92 -1.82 -5.26
C ASP A 338 20.33 -3.17 -4.83
N PRO A 339 20.12 -3.42 -3.53
CA PRO A 339 19.50 -4.67 -3.10
C PRO A 339 18.01 -4.68 -3.47
N SER A 340 17.49 -5.85 -3.82
CA SER A 340 16.04 -6.00 -3.99
C SER A 340 15.33 -5.98 -2.63
N LEU A 341 14.00 -5.75 -2.63
CA LEU A 341 13.20 -5.87 -1.40
C LEU A 341 13.36 -7.25 -0.75
N SER A 342 13.37 -8.32 -1.56
CA SER A 342 13.62 -9.68 -1.08
C SER A 342 14.99 -9.81 -0.38
N GLU A 343 16.04 -9.19 -0.92
CA GLU A 343 17.37 -9.23 -0.30
C GLU A 343 17.40 -8.49 1.05
N MET A 344 16.76 -7.32 1.13
CA MET A 344 16.62 -6.57 2.38
C MET A 344 15.83 -7.36 3.44
N VAL A 345 14.72 -7.99 3.05
CA VAL A 345 13.91 -8.85 3.94
C VAL A 345 14.72 -10.04 4.46
N SER A 346 15.52 -10.68 3.60
CA SER A 346 16.38 -11.79 4.00
C SER A 346 17.35 -11.40 5.11
N VAL A 347 18.03 -10.25 4.94
CA VAL A 347 18.98 -9.73 5.93
C VAL A 347 18.26 -9.34 7.21
N ALA A 348 17.13 -8.63 7.10
CA ALA A 348 16.35 -8.19 8.25
C ALA A 348 15.89 -9.39 9.11
N ILE A 349 15.26 -10.40 8.50
CA ILE A 349 14.79 -11.59 9.23
C ILE A 349 15.96 -12.29 9.93
N ARG A 350 17.09 -12.51 9.23
CA ARG A 350 18.27 -13.17 9.81
C ARG A 350 18.86 -12.41 10.99
N MET A 351 18.85 -11.07 10.94
CA MET A 351 19.30 -10.25 12.06
C MET A 351 18.33 -10.31 13.24
N LEU A 352 17.03 -10.16 12.98
CA LEU A 352 16.00 -10.09 14.01
C LEU A 352 15.76 -11.43 14.71
N GLN A 353 15.94 -12.56 13.99
CA GLN A 353 15.81 -13.92 14.53
C GLN A 353 16.80 -14.24 15.65
N LYS A 354 17.87 -13.46 15.80
CA LYS A 354 18.82 -13.61 16.91
C LYS A 354 18.19 -13.36 18.27
N ASN A 355 17.09 -12.59 18.34
CA ASN A 355 16.41 -12.34 19.59
C ASN A 355 15.51 -13.55 19.98
N PRO A 356 15.78 -14.24 21.11
CA PRO A 356 15.00 -15.40 21.51
C PRO A 356 13.54 -15.07 21.88
N ARG A 357 13.21 -13.80 22.17
CA ARG A 357 11.83 -13.32 22.41
C ARG A 357 11.03 -13.10 21.11
N GLY A 358 11.69 -13.25 19.96
CA GLY A 358 11.12 -13.01 18.64
C GLY A 358 11.23 -11.55 18.21
N PHE A 359 10.48 -11.21 17.15
CA PHE A 359 10.60 -9.90 16.51
C PHE A 359 9.29 -9.37 15.93
N PHE A 360 9.25 -8.06 15.67
CA PHE A 360 8.31 -7.42 14.77
C PHE A 360 9.05 -6.86 13.56
N LEU A 361 8.56 -7.12 12.35
CA LEU A 361 9.12 -6.61 11.11
C LEU A 361 8.03 -5.99 10.25
N LEU A 362 8.18 -4.71 9.92
CA LEU A 362 7.42 -4.04 8.87
C LEU A 362 8.18 -4.16 7.54
N VAL A 363 7.50 -4.66 6.50
CA VAL A 363 8.02 -4.76 5.13
C VAL A 363 7.07 -4.03 4.20
N GLU A 364 7.56 -3.04 3.48
CA GLU A 364 6.76 -2.21 2.59
C GLU A 364 7.25 -2.31 1.14
N GLY A 365 6.34 -2.67 0.22
CA GLY A 365 6.49 -2.46 -1.21
C GLY A 365 5.93 -1.09 -1.59
N GLY A 366 6.60 -0.02 -1.17
CA GLY A 366 6.00 1.32 -1.16
C GLY A 366 5.95 1.98 -2.54
N ARG A 367 6.78 1.55 -3.49
CA ARG A 367 6.75 2.11 -4.85
C ARG A 367 5.63 1.56 -5.73
N ILE A 368 4.82 0.61 -5.26
CA ILE A 368 3.58 0.21 -5.95
C ILE A 368 2.67 1.44 -6.14
N ASP A 369 2.48 2.20 -5.06
CA ASP A 369 1.74 3.45 -5.01
C ASP A 369 2.27 4.49 -5.99
N HIS A 370 3.58 4.76 -5.94
CA HIS A 370 4.24 5.71 -6.84
C HIS A 370 4.02 5.34 -8.32
N GLY A 371 4.15 4.05 -8.66
CA GLY A 371 3.91 3.57 -10.02
C GLY A 371 2.46 3.81 -10.47
N HIS A 372 1.49 3.73 -9.56
CA HIS A 372 0.10 4.05 -9.85
C HIS A 372 -0.14 5.56 -10.00
N HIS A 373 0.39 6.39 -9.10
CA HIS A 373 0.31 7.85 -9.21
C HIS A 373 0.92 8.38 -10.51
N GLU A 374 2.00 7.77 -10.98
CA GLU A 374 2.66 8.14 -12.24
C GLU A 374 1.95 7.59 -13.49
N GLY A 375 0.86 6.82 -13.33
CA GLY A 375 0.21 6.12 -14.45
C GLY A 375 1.07 5.01 -15.08
N LYS A 376 2.17 4.62 -14.42
CA LYS A 376 3.12 3.60 -14.87
C LYS A 376 2.74 2.23 -14.33
N ALA A 377 1.62 1.68 -14.81
CA ALA A 377 1.12 0.37 -14.36
C ALA A 377 2.18 -0.74 -14.45
N LYS A 378 3.06 -0.73 -15.46
CA LYS A 378 4.15 -1.70 -15.56
C LYS A 378 5.11 -1.63 -14.35
N GLN A 379 5.48 -0.44 -13.90
CA GLN A 379 6.32 -0.25 -12.71
C GLN A 379 5.60 -0.78 -11.46
N ALA A 380 4.37 -0.32 -11.23
CA ALA A 380 3.58 -0.70 -10.06
C ALA A 380 3.38 -2.23 -9.95
N LEU A 381 3.13 -2.90 -11.08
CA LEU A 381 2.94 -4.36 -11.08
C LEU A 381 4.26 -5.11 -10.87
N HIS A 382 5.39 -4.60 -11.37
CA HIS A 382 6.70 -5.20 -11.09
C HIS A 382 7.09 -5.03 -9.61
N GLU A 383 6.78 -3.89 -8.99
CA GLU A 383 6.93 -3.69 -7.53
C GLU A 383 6.05 -4.68 -6.74
N ALA A 384 4.80 -4.86 -7.14
CA ALA A 384 3.89 -5.82 -6.48
C ALA A 384 4.39 -7.26 -6.59
N VAL A 385 4.98 -7.63 -7.75
CA VAL A 385 5.61 -8.95 -7.94
C VAL A 385 6.84 -9.11 -7.03
N GLU A 386 7.64 -8.07 -6.82
CA GLU A 386 8.80 -8.13 -5.92
C GLU A 386 8.39 -8.21 -4.44
N LEU A 387 7.36 -7.48 -4.02
CA LEU A 387 6.77 -7.65 -2.69
C LEU A 387 6.28 -9.09 -2.48
N ASP A 388 5.63 -9.68 -3.48
CA ASP A 388 5.17 -11.07 -3.40
C ASP A 388 6.32 -12.09 -3.31
N ARG A 389 7.46 -11.81 -3.97
CA ARG A 389 8.68 -12.62 -3.79
C ARG A 389 9.24 -12.50 -2.38
N ALA A 390 9.25 -11.29 -1.81
CA ALA A 390 9.69 -11.07 -0.44
C ALA A 390 8.79 -11.80 0.58
N ILE A 391 7.46 -11.82 0.36
CA ILE A 391 6.50 -12.60 1.14
C ILE A 391 6.87 -14.09 1.08
N GLY A 392 7.05 -14.64 -0.13
CA GLY A 392 7.45 -16.04 -0.30
C GLY A 392 8.81 -16.37 0.33
N LEU A 393 9.74 -15.43 0.35
CA LEU A 393 11.03 -15.61 1.00
C LEU A 393 10.88 -15.67 2.52
N ALA A 394 10.12 -14.75 3.11
CA ALA A 394 9.90 -14.71 4.55
C ALA A 394 9.19 -15.95 5.07
N THR A 395 8.21 -16.49 4.32
CA THR A 395 7.53 -17.74 4.69
C THR A 395 8.46 -18.96 4.65
N ARG A 396 9.54 -18.92 3.87
CA ARG A 396 10.60 -19.95 3.91
C ARG A 396 11.60 -19.76 5.04
N LEU A 397 11.77 -18.53 5.51
CA LEU A 397 12.71 -18.19 6.59
C LEU A 397 12.08 -18.28 7.98
N THR A 398 10.76 -18.43 8.09
CA THR A 398 10.01 -18.42 9.36
C THR A 398 9.05 -19.59 9.45
N SER A 399 8.58 -19.91 10.67
CA SER A 399 7.63 -21.01 10.90
C SER A 399 6.22 -20.46 11.12
N THR A 400 5.23 -21.02 10.43
CA THR A 400 3.81 -20.66 10.64
C THR A 400 3.27 -21.09 12.00
N GLN A 401 4.04 -21.88 12.78
CA GLN A 401 3.67 -22.28 14.14
C GLN A 401 3.88 -21.17 15.16
N ASP A 402 4.87 -20.29 14.94
CA ASP A 402 5.29 -19.24 15.88
C ASP A 402 5.37 -17.83 15.25
N THR A 403 5.12 -17.71 13.95
CA THR A 403 5.21 -16.45 13.21
C THR A 403 3.86 -16.08 12.61
N LEU A 404 3.32 -14.93 13.03
CA LEU A 404 2.15 -14.32 12.41
C LEU A 404 2.61 -13.39 11.28
N SER A 405 2.28 -13.77 10.05
CA SER A 405 2.48 -12.94 8.86
C SER A 405 1.14 -12.38 8.39
N VAL A 406 1.08 -11.07 8.15
CA VAL A 406 -0.09 -10.37 7.61
C VAL A 406 0.33 -9.65 6.34
N VAL A 407 -0.45 -9.77 5.27
CA VAL A 407 -0.28 -9.01 4.03
C VAL A 407 -1.51 -8.12 3.86
N THR A 408 -1.30 -6.83 3.66
CA THR A 408 -2.38 -5.87 3.41
C THR A 408 -1.93 -4.75 2.49
N ALA A 409 -2.88 -3.90 2.11
CA ALA A 409 -2.66 -2.57 1.58
C ALA A 409 -3.17 -1.53 2.57
N ASP A 410 -2.67 -0.31 2.47
CA ASP A 410 -3.11 0.85 3.23
C ASP A 410 -4.32 1.51 2.55
N HIS A 411 -4.30 1.58 1.21
CA HIS A 411 -5.41 1.96 0.35
C HIS A 411 -5.30 1.30 -1.04
N SER A 412 -6.20 1.71 -1.95
CA SER A 412 -6.26 1.21 -3.33
C SER A 412 -6.00 2.35 -4.31
N HIS A 413 -5.77 2.00 -5.58
CA HIS A 413 -5.74 2.93 -6.72
C HIS A 413 -6.86 2.67 -7.72
N LEU A 414 -7.13 3.65 -8.58
CA LEU A 414 -8.04 3.51 -9.72
C LEU A 414 -7.35 2.76 -10.87
N THR A 415 -7.26 1.44 -10.76
CA THR A 415 -6.59 0.57 -11.75
C THR A 415 -7.60 -0.35 -12.45
N PRO A 416 -8.32 0.14 -13.48
CA PRO A 416 -9.31 -0.67 -14.18
C PRO A 416 -8.63 -1.71 -15.07
N THR A 417 -8.99 -2.98 -14.92
CA THR A 417 -8.68 -4.03 -15.90
C THR A 417 -9.77 -4.07 -16.95
N THR A 418 -9.60 -3.37 -18.06
CA THR A 418 -10.61 -3.33 -19.12
C THR A 418 -10.41 -4.44 -20.14
N ARG A 419 -11.49 -5.11 -20.55
CA ARG A 419 -11.48 -5.96 -21.74
C ARG A 419 -11.14 -5.10 -22.94
N ARG A 420 -10.10 -5.47 -23.71
CA ARG A 420 -9.82 -4.84 -25.00
C ARG A 420 -11.05 -5.05 -25.89
N SER A 421 -11.88 -4.03 -26.03
CA SER A 421 -12.87 -3.96 -27.10
C SER A 421 -12.10 -4.05 -28.41
N ARG A 422 -12.59 -4.84 -29.37
CA ARG A 422 -12.00 -4.94 -30.71
C ARG A 422 -11.64 -3.52 -31.19
N PRO A 423 -10.47 -3.29 -31.80
CA PRO A 423 -10.15 -1.98 -32.35
C PRO A 423 -11.32 -1.57 -33.24
N CYS A 424 -11.89 -0.39 -33.01
CA CYS A 424 -12.78 0.22 -34.00
C CYS A 424 -11.99 0.23 -35.32
N ARG A 425 -12.44 -0.57 -36.28
CA ARG A 425 -11.85 -0.61 -37.62
C ARG A 425 -12.14 0.76 -38.22
N CYS A 426 -11.19 1.68 -38.16
CA CYS A 426 -11.19 2.89 -38.97
C CYS A 426 -11.07 2.43 -40.43
N GLY A 427 -12.21 2.19 -41.06
CA GLY A 427 -12.26 1.51 -42.35
C GLY A 427 -13.68 1.32 -42.84
N ARG A 428 -14.48 2.37 -42.76
CA ARG A 428 -15.66 2.64 -43.61
C ARG A 428 -16.01 4.12 -43.46
N ARG A 429 -15.88 4.87 -44.55
CA ARG A 429 -16.41 6.24 -44.62
C ARG A 429 -17.90 6.20 -44.24
N PRO A 430 -18.38 7.03 -43.31
CA PRO A 430 -19.81 7.17 -43.13
C PRO A 430 -20.34 7.92 -44.36
N THR A 431 -21.10 7.24 -45.20
CA THR A 431 -21.96 7.91 -46.18
C THR A 431 -23.10 8.61 -45.44
N ALA A 432 -23.19 9.92 -45.65
CA ALA A 432 -24.29 10.82 -45.33
C ALA A 432 -24.76 10.84 -43.87
N ALA A 433 -24.25 11.81 -43.11
CA ALA A 433 -24.94 12.31 -41.92
C ALA A 433 -26.30 12.87 -42.34
N ARG A 434 -27.39 12.28 -41.84
CA ARG A 434 -28.69 12.96 -41.77
C ARG A 434 -28.64 13.88 -40.55
N THR A 435 -28.60 15.18 -40.80
CA THR A 435 -28.82 16.22 -39.81
C THR A 435 -30.29 16.19 -39.39
N TRP A 436 -30.53 16.12 -38.08
CA TRP A 436 -31.82 16.48 -37.47
C TRP A 436 -31.59 17.79 -36.69
N PRO A 437 -32.44 18.81 -36.86
CA PRO A 437 -32.28 20.05 -36.10
C PRO A 437 -32.75 19.85 -34.65
N CYS A 438 -31.91 20.23 -33.69
CA CYS A 438 -32.32 20.43 -32.29
C CYS A 438 -33.07 21.77 -32.16
N SER A 439 -34.25 21.75 -31.53
CA SER A 439 -34.92 22.98 -31.06
C SER A 439 -34.43 23.35 -29.65
N PRO A 440 -34.31 24.65 -29.29
CA PRO A 440 -33.81 25.07 -27.99
C PRO A 440 -34.97 25.36 -27.03
N ALA A 441 -35.07 24.63 -25.91
CA ALA A 441 -35.76 25.11 -24.70
C ALA A 441 -35.46 24.21 -23.48
N GLY A 442 -34.84 24.78 -22.45
CA GLY A 442 -34.81 24.22 -21.08
C GLY A 442 -33.45 24.38 -20.37
N PRO A 443 -33.39 24.99 -19.18
CA PRO A 443 -32.18 24.98 -18.35
C PRO A 443 -32.06 23.61 -17.63
N TRP A 444 -30.85 23.25 -17.18
CA TRP A 444 -30.42 22.01 -16.50
C TRP A 444 -29.84 20.91 -17.43
N PRO A 445 -28.56 20.52 -17.26
CA PRO A 445 -27.96 19.45 -18.05
C PRO A 445 -28.32 18.07 -17.48
N THR A 446 -29.27 17.38 -18.10
CA THR A 446 -29.41 15.92 -17.98
C THR A 446 -28.30 15.22 -18.77
N CYS A 447 -27.52 14.37 -18.10
CA CYS A 447 -26.59 13.45 -18.75
C CYS A 447 -27.33 12.45 -19.66
N CYS A 448 -27.11 12.52 -20.97
CA CYS A 448 -27.49 11.46 -21.89
C CYS A 448 -26.46 10.32 -21.81
N THR A 449 -26.81 9.22 -21.13
CA THR A 449 -26.08 7.95 -21.27
C THR A 449 -26.40 7.33 -22.63
N ALA A 450 -25.37 6.97 -23.38
CA ALA A 450 -25.51 6.26 -24.64
C ALA A 450 -25.95 4.81 -24.38
N SER A 451 -27.24 4.52 -24.49
CA SER A 451 -27.75 3.15 -24.56
C SER A 451 -27.54 2.59 -25.97
N THR A 452 -26.77 1.51 -26.09
CA THR A 452 -26.71 0.74 -27.34
C THR A 452 -27.99 -0.09 -27.48
N SER A 453 -28.87 0.32 -28.39
CA SER A 453 -30.05 -0.46 -28.75
C SER A 453 -29.63 -1.70 -29.54
N ARG A 454 -29.95 -2.88 -28.99
CA ARG A 454 -29.94 -4.15 -29.73
C ARG A 454 -31.41 -4.52 -29.99
N THR A 455 -31.78 -4.51 -31.26
CA THR A 455 -33.10 -4.92 -31.76
C THR A 455 -33.42 -6.36 -31.34
N THR A 456 -34.53 -6.53 -30.62
CA THR A 456 -35.23 -7.81 -30.47
C THR A 456 -36.69 -7.57 -30.82
N SER A 457 -37.21 -8.34 -31.78
CA SER A 457 -38.60 -8.32 -32.22
C SER A 457 -39.49 -9.01 -31.18
N PRO A 458 -40.77 -8.61 -31.03
CA PRO A 458 -41.64 -9.10 -29.98
C PRO A 458 -42.34 -10.40 -30.38
N THR A 459 -42.42 -11.38 -29.47
CA THR A 459 -43.37 -12.50 -29.52
C THR A 459 -44.33 -12.36 -28.34
N PRO A 460 -45.66 -12.43 -28.54
CA PRO A 460 -46.63 -12.21 -27.47
C PRO A 460 -46.88 -13.51 -26.68
N TRP A 461 -46.93 -13.37 -25.35
CA TRP A 461 -47.38 -14.41 -24.43
C TRP A 461 -48.92 -14.47 -24.42
N LEU A 462 -49.48 -15.63 -24.74
CA LEU A 462 -50.90 -15.97 -24.54
C LEU A 462 -50.99 -17.05 -23.43
N THR A 463 -51.63 -16.66 -22.33
CA THR A 463 -52.46 -17.39 -21.34
C THR A 463 -52.35 -18.93 -21.21
N PRO A 464 -52.30 -19.49 -19.97
CA PRO A 464 -52.63 -20.89 -19.70
C PRO A 464 -54.14 -21.07 -19.39
N PRO A 465 -54.75 -22.24 -19.69
CA PRO A 465 -56.12 -22.55 -19.27
C PRO A 465 -56.16 -23.20 -17.89
N ALA A 466 -57.29 -22.98 -17.20
CA ALA A 466 -57.62 -23.47 -15.86
C ALA A 466 -58.28 -24.85 -15.86
N SER A 467 -58.10 -25.63 -14.79
CA SER A 467 -59.18 -26.34 -14.06
C SER A 467 -58.65 -27.05 -12.80
N ALA A 468 -59.34 -26.82 -11.68
CA ALA A 468 -59.19 -27.46 -10.37
C ALA A 468 -60.00 -28.78 -10.30
N PRO A 469 -59.99 -29.56 -9.18
CA PRO A 469 -60.67 -29.20 -7.91
C PRO A 469 -59.77 -29.40 -6.65
N THR A 470 -59.64 -28.41 -5.75
CA THR A 470 -60.30 -28.27 -4.42
C THR A 470 -60.15 -29.42 -3.42
N GLU A 471 -59.39 -29.16 -2.35
CA GLU A 471 -59.85 -29.32 -0.97
C GLU A 471 -59.10 -28.32 -0.06
N ALA A 472 -59.84 -27.71 0.87
CA ALA A 472 -59.48 -26.51 1.62
C ALA A 472 -59.20 -26.81 3.09
N THR A 473 -58.28 -26.07 3.71
CA THR A 473 -58.38 -25.62 5.11
C THR A 473 -57.48 -24.39 5.31
N ALA A 474 -58.07 -23.35 5.89
CA ALA A 474 -57.51 -22.00 5.99
C ALA A 474 -57.19 -21.63 7.46
N THR A 475 -56.15 -20.84 7.67
CA THR A 475 -55.92 -20.01 8.86
C THR A 475 -55.18 -18.71 8.48
N PRO A 476 -55.63 -17.51 8.93
CA PRO A 476 -55.06 -16.22 8.50
C PRO A 476 -53.98 -15.68 9.47
N PRO A 477 -53.11 -14.74 9.04
CA PRO A 477 -52.17 -14.05 9.92
C PRO A 477 -52.77 -12.76 10.53
N PRO A 478 -52.35 -12.34 11.74
CA PRO A 478 -52.87 -11.12 12.37
C PRO A 478 -52.18 -9.83 11.91
N ALA A 479 -52.97 -8.75 12.00
CA ALA A 479 -52.70 -7.40 11.50
C ALA A 479 -51.78 -6.54 12.40
N ARG A 480 -51.16 -5.52 11.78
CA ARG A 480 -50.43 -4.42 12.44
C ARG A 480 -51.38 -3.42 13.11
N PRO A 481 -51.01 -2.80 14.25
CA PRO A 481 -51.67 -1.61 14.78
C PRO A 481 -51.02 -0.28 14.30
N PRO A 482 -51.75 0.85 14.39
CA PRO A 482 -51.44 2.15 13.76
C PRO A 482 -50.55 3.07 14.62
N PRO A 483 -50.08 4.23 14.10
CA PRO A 483 -49.17 5.13 14.81
C PRO A 483 -49.93 6.07 15.75
N CYS A 484 -49.37 6.34 16.93
CA CYS A 484 -49.83 7.40 17.82
C CYS A 484 -48.89 8.61 17.73
N SER A 485 -49.48 9.76 17.53
CA SER A 485 -48.91 11.11 17.55
C SER A 485 -49.38 11.90 18.78
N CYS A 486 -48.70 13.03 19.02
CA CYS A 486 -49.02 14.17 19.93
C CYS A 486 -48.46 14.12 21.37
N PRO A 487 -48.34 15.28 22.08
CA PRO A 487 -47.70 16.54 21.68
C PRO A 487 -46.82 17.18 22.79
N SER A 488 -46.20 18.30 22.43
CA SER A 488 -45.58 19.34 23.26
C SER A 488 -46.44 19.88 24.41
N SER A 489 -45.83 20.19 25.56
CA SER A 489 -45.80 21.55 26.15
C SER A 489 -45.22 21.55 27.56
N ALA A 490 -44.35 22.55 27.82
CA ALA A 490 -44.23 23.34 29.05
C ALA A 490 -43.91 22.60 30.38
N SER A 491 -43.06 23.08 31.27
CA SER A 491 -42.34 24.35 31.44
C SER A 491 -41.50 24.20 32.71
N SER A 492 -40.47 25.05 32.86
CA SER A 492 -39.97 25.63 34.13
C SER A 492 -39.63 24.65 35.27
N SER A 493 -38.49 24.71 35.95
CA SER A 493 -37.56 25.80 36.25
C SER A 493 -36.66 25.18 37.33
N SER A 494 -35.34 25.22 37.11
CA SER A 494 -34.36 25.89 37.97
C SER A 494 -34.10 25.31 39.37
N CYS A 495 -32.83 25.45 39.77
CA CYS A 495 -32.24 25.22 41.08
C CYS A 495 -31.94 23.75 41.41
N SER A 496 -30.80 23.35 41.96
CA SER A 496 -29.47 23.94 42.16
C SER A 496 -28.73 22.87 42.97
N SER A 497 -27.51 22.52 42.57
CA SER A 497 -26.37 22.12 43.41
C SER A 497 -26.64 21.56 44.82
N ALA A 498 -26.20 20.32 45.09
CA ALA A 498 -25.15 20.02 46.09
C ALA A 498 -24.85 18.51 46.26
N LYS A 499 -23.54 18.20 46.22
CA LYS A 499 -22.77 17.29 47.10
C LYS A 499 -23.23 15.84 47.36
N VAL A 500 -22.50 14.89 46.75
CA VAL A 500 -21.57 13.87 47.36
C VAL A 500 -21.75 13.65 48.88
N PRO A 501 -21.84 12.41 49.43
CA PRO A 501 -20.74 11.43 49.36
C PRO A 501 -21.03 9.91 49.33
N LEU A 502 -19.95 9.21 48.96
CA LEU A 502 -19.51 7.83 49.22
C LEU A 502 -20.39 6.90 50.09
N ALA A 503 -20.48 5.64 49.65
CA ALA A 503 -20.15 4.48 50.47
C ALA A 503 -19.87 3.22 49.61
N ASN A 504 -18.62 2.73 49.71
CA ASN A 504 -18.19 1.34 49.89
C ASN A 504 -19.02 0.17 49.30
N HIS A 505 -18.47 -0.55 48.32
CA HIS A 505 -17.70 -1.78 48.56
C HIS A 505 -16.89 -2.19 47.32
#